data_AF-A0A151M5R4-F1
#
_entry.id   AF-A0A151M5R4-F1
#
_cell.length_a   1.000
_cell.length_b   1.000
_cell.length_c   1.000
_cell.angle_alpha   90.00
_cell.angle_beta   90.00
_cell.angle_gamma   90.00
#
_symmetry.space_group_name_H-M   'P 1'
#
loop_
_entity.id
_entity.type
_entity.pdbx_description
1 polymer ?
#
loop_
_entity_poly.entity_id
_entity_poly.type
_entity_poly.pdbx_seq_one_letter_code
_entity_poly.pdbx_strand_id
1 'polypeptide(L)'
;MSVGRRQLLIHLSFVPTTDGDFLPDAPWKLVKAGHNQSMPILVGFTTNEGSNFLISSYFPFDLEDASQIGWEKLLKVLGQMLQGTPEHVIEAIALQYSPAEQGTTQYRWAMEQIISDMLIACGVVDVAQRESEAQSPVYAYTFAYRPRKLSSPEWTGVPHGSDLLFLFGTQAAGNQNFTEAEAALSRRVMWYWAEFARSG
;
A
#
# COMPACT_ATOMS: atom_id res chain seq x y z
N MET A 1 -34.23 11.90 6.17
CA MET A 1 -33.19 12.74 6.79
C MET A 1 -31.85 12.11 6.48
N SER A 2 -30.92 12.88 5.92
CA SER A 2 -29.67 12.43 5.31
C SER A 2 -28.85 11.52 6.22
N VAL A 3 -28.67 10.25 5.83
CA VAL A 3 -27.58 9.42 6.36
C VAL A 3 -26.30 10.10 5.87
N GLY A 4 -25.59 10.78 6.78
CA GLY A 4 -24.35 11.47 6.45
C GLY A 4 -23.40 10.51 5.75
N ARG A 5 -23.12 10.74 4.46
CA ARG A 5 -22.05 10.04 3.75
C ARG A 5 -20.76 10.32 4.51
N ARG A 6 -20.16 9.29 5.09
CA ARG A 6 -18.77 9.33 5.56
C ARG A 6 -17.91 9.65 4.36
N GLN A 7 -17.35 10.85 4.32
CA GLN A 7 -16.56 11.31 3.19
C GLN A 7 -15.12 10.85 3.41
N LEU A 8 -14.84 9.58 3.10
CA LEU A 8 -13.47 9.05 3.12
C LEU A 8 -12.59 9.92 2.23
N LEU A 9 -11.39 10.22 2.71
CA LEU A 9 -10.44 11.08 2.00
C LEU A 9 -10.00 10.48 0.65
N ILE A 10 -10.05 9.16 0.54
CA ILE A 10 -9.94 8.40 -0.72
C ILE A 10 -11.30 7.75 -0.97
N HIS A 11 -12.02 8.25 -1.97
CA HIS A 11 -13.35 7.76 -2.35
C HIS A 11 -13.33 7.19 -3.77
N LEU A 12 -13.35 5.87 -3.87
CA LEU A 12 -13.54 5.18 -5.14
C LEU A 12 -15.04 5.10 -5.43
N SER A 13 -15.49 5.74 -6.50
CA SER A 13 -16.92 5.78 -6.88
C SER A 13 -17.48 4.40 -7.25
N PHE A 14 -16.62 3.51 -7.73
CA PHE A 14 -16.97 2.16 -8.14
C PHE A 14 -15.98 1.19 -7.51
N VAL A 15 -16.49 0.28 -6.68
CA VAL A 15 -15.73 -0.75 -5.99
C VAL A 15 -16.48 -2.09 -6.09
N PRO A 16 -15.79 -3.23 -5.93
CA PRO A 16 -16.47 -4.51 -5.74
C PRO A 16 -17.53 -4.38 -4.64
N THR A 17 -18.77 -4.74 -4.96
CA THR A 17 -19.93 -4.58 -4.08
C THR A 17 -20.54 -5.95 -3.86
N THR A 18 -20.88 -6.26 -2.61
CA THR A 18 -21.62 -7.48 -2.28
C THR A 18 -22.97 -7.46 -2.99
N ASP A 19 -23.12 -8.31 -3.99
CA ASP A 19 -24.29 -8.40 -4.86
C ASP A 19 -25.14 -9.64 -4.56
N GLY A 20 -24.63 -10.58 -3.76
CA GLY A 20 -25.31 -11.83 -3.45
C GLY A 20 -25.17 -12.90 -4.54
N ASP A 21 -24.40 -12.63 -5.60
CA ASP A 21 -24.18 -13.53 -6.74
C ASP A 21 -22.68 -13.77 -6.95
N PHE A 22 -21.97 -12.84 -7.59
CA PHE A 22 -20.53 -12.94 -7.78
C PHE A 22 -19.77 -12.79 -6.44
N LEU A 23 -20.18 -11.81 -5.62
CA LEU A 23 -19.64 -11.58 -4.28
C LEU A 23 -20.75 -11.76 -3.24
N PRO A 24 -20.92 -12.98 -2.68
CA PRO A 24 -22.08 -13.32 -1.88
C PRO A 24 -22.10 -12.67 -0.48
N ASP A 25 -20.94 -12.31 0.08
CA ASP A 25 -20.82 -11.53 1.32
C ASP A 25 -19.54 -10.67 1.27
N ALA A 26 -19.30 -9.87 2.32
CA ALA A 26 -18.08 -9.07 2.43
C ALA A 26 -16.82 -9.96 2.40
N PRO A 27 -15.76 -9.58 1.64
CA PRO A 27 -14.57 -10.41 1.44
C PRO A 27 -13.93 -10.91 2.74
N TRP A 28 -13.79 -10.03 3.74
CA TRP A 28 -13.19 -10.38 5.03
C TRP A 28 -13.98 -11.46 5.80
N LYS A 29 -15.30 -11.57 5.59
CA LYS A 29 -16.08 -12.65 6.19
C LYS A 29 -15.87 -13.97 5.46
N LEU A 30 -15.81 -13.93 4.14
CA LEU A 30 -15.58 -15.11 3.30
C LEU A 30 -14.21 -15.73 3.62
N VAL A 31 -13.18 -14.89 3.65
CA VAL A 31 -11.82 -15.26 4.04
C VAL A 31 -11.81 -15.86 5.45
N LYS A 32 -12.42 -15.19 6.43
CA LYS A 32 -12.46 -15.66 7.82
C LYS A 32 -13.24 -16.96 8.00
N ALA A 33 -14.29 -17.18 7.22
CA ALA A 33 -15.08 -18.41 7.28
C ALA A 33 -14.39 -19.60 6.57
N GLY A 34 -13.24 -19.38 5.92
CA GLY A 34 -12.57 -20.40 5.13
C GLY A 34 -13.33 -20.74 3.85
N HIS A 35 -14.19 -19.83 3.36
CA HIS A 35 -14.90 -19.99 2.09
C HIS A 35 -14.00 -19.67 0.88
N ASN A 36 -12.68 -19.77 1.06
CA ASN A 36 -11.69 -19.56 0.04
C ASN A 36 -11.28 -20.91 -0.56
N GLN A 37 -10.89 -20.91 -1.83
CA GLN A 37 -10.31 -22.09 -2.44
C GLN A 37 -8.86 -22.25 -1.97
N SER A 38 -8.49 -23.44 -1.52
CA SER A 38 -7.10 -23.74 -1.18
C SER A 38 -6.27 -23.78 -2.47
N MET A 39 -5.45 -22.74 -2.66
CA MET A 39 -4.64 -22.52 -3.86
C MET A 39 -3.33 -21.83 -3.46
N PRO A 40 -2.19 -22.14 -4.12
CA PRO A 40 -0.96 -21.37 -3.92
C PRO A 40 -1.19 -19.89 -4.23
N ILE A 41 -0.67 -19.00 -3.38
CA ILE A 41 -0.71 -17.56 -3.60
C ILE A 41 0.70 -16.95 -3.57
N LEU A 42 0.93 -15.98 -4.47
CA LEU A 42 2.08 -15.08 -4.46
C LEU A 42 1.56 -13.67 -4.24
N VAL A 43 1.94 -13.06 -3.13
CA VAL A 43 1.46 -11.74 -2.72
C VAL A 43 2.62 -10.87 -2.25
N GLY A 44 2.46 -9.56 -2.36
CA GLY A 44 3.49 -8.64 -1.91
C GLY A 44 3.07 -7.19 -2.01
N PHE A 45 3.98 -6.33 -1.57
CA PHE A 45 3.82 -4.89 -1.57
C PHE A 45 5.20 -4.23 -1.69
N THR A 46 5.19 -2.96 -2.07
CA THR A 46 6.34 -2.05 -2.10
C THR A 46 6.56 -1.39 -0.74
N THR A 47 7.78 -0.95 -0.41
CA THR A 47 8.05 -0.38 0.93
C THR A 47 7.38 0.96 1.22
N ASN A 48 6.85 1.65 0.21
CA ASN A 48 6.22 2.97 0.36
C ASN A 48 4.92 3.10 -0.45
N GLU A 49 4.01 2.15 -0.27
CA GLU A 49 2.69 2.07 -0.92
C GLU A 49 1.90 3.39 -0.89
N GLY A 50 1.95 4.09 0.25
CA GLY A 50 1.21 5.29 0.56
C GLY A 50 1.67 6.52 -0.20
N SER A 51 2.90 6.52 -0.73
CA SER A 51 3.51 7.70 -1.34
C SER A 51 2.74 8.24 -2.55
N ASN A 52 2.19 7.35 -3.39
CA ASN A 52 1.38 7.77 -4.54
C ASN A 52 0.05 8.40 -4.10
N PHE A 53 -0.56 7.88 -3.04
CA PHE A 53 -1.79 8.43 -2.49
C PHE A 53 -1.55 9.81 -1.88
N LEU A 54 -0.40 10.02 -1.27
CA LEU A 54 0.01 11.32 -0.74
C LEU A 54 0.24 12.37 -1.84
N ILE A 55 0.94 12.03 -2.93
CA ILE A 55 1.20 12.98 -4.03
C ILE A 55 -0.03 13.23 -4.89
N SER A 56 -0.93 12.25 -4.98
CA SER A 56 -2.18 12.45 -5.70
C SER A 56 -3.05 13.53 -5.04
N SER A 57 -3.94 14.16 -5.81
CA SER A 57 -4.71 15.35 -5.42
C SER A 57 -5.70 15.18 -4.24
N TYR A 58 -5.60 14.11 -3.45
CA TYR A 58 -6.41 13.88 -2.26
C TYR A 58 -6.00 14.76 -1.08
N PHE A 59 -4.76 15.26 -1.04
CA PHE A 59 -4.25 16.07 0.07
C PHE A 59 -4.01 17.53 -0.36
N PRO A 60 -4.61 18.53 0.31
CA PRO A 60 -4.59 19.92 -0.13
C PRO A 60 -3.37 20.71 0.38
N PHE A 61 -2.21 20.07 0.58
CA PHE A 61 -1.03 20.73 1.11
C PHE A 61 0.26 20.23 0.45
N ASP A 62 1.25 21.12 0.37
CA ASP A 62 2.57 20.82 -0.17
C ASP A 62 3.29 19.80 0.72
N LEU A 63 3.78 18.74 0.08
CA LEU A 63 4.49 17.64 0.71
C LEU A 63 5.99 17.68 0.46
N GLU A 64 6.50 18.60 -0.36
CA GLU A 64 7.92 18.70 -0.69
C GLU A 64 8.72 19.17 0.53
N ASP A 65 8.28 20.26 1.15
CA ASP A 65 8.88 20.78 2.38
C ASP A 65 8.32 20.07 3.61
N ALA A 66 9.02 19.01 4.04
CA ALA A 66 8.68 18.24 5.22
C ALA A 66 8.63 19.09 6.51
N SER A 67 9.36 20.21 6.58
CA SER A 67 9.32 21.10 7.75
C SER A 67 7.97 21.77 7.96
N GLN A 68 7.15 21.86 6.91
CA GLN A 68 5.79 22.36 6.98
C GLN A 68 4.81 21.31 7.50
N ILE A 69 5.19 20.05 7.59
CA ILE A 69 4.32 18.96 8.03
C ILE A 69 4.54 18.74 9.52
N GLY A 70 3.63 19.30 10.33
CA GLY A 70 3.65 19.16 11.79
C GLY A 70 2.62 18.16 12.32
N TRP A 71 2.63 17.99 13.65
CA TRP A 71 1.69 17.15 14.39
C TRP A 71 0.23 17.42 14.04
N GLU A 72 -0.18 18.69 14.00
CA GLU A 72 -1.56 19.07 13.69
C GLU A 72 -2.00 18.64 12.28
N LYS A 73 -1.10 18.71 11.29
CA LYS A 73 -1.39 18.24 9.93
C LYS A 73 -1.53 16.73 9.88
N LEU A 74 -0.67 16.00 10.61
CA LEU A 74 -0.78 14.55 10.76
C LEU A 74 -2.13 14.15 11.37
N LEU A 75 -2.49 14.73 12.53
CA LEU A 75 -3.77 14.44 13.17
C LEU A 75 -4.97 14.79 12.29
N LYS A 76 -4.90 15.90 11.54
CA LYS A 76 -5.96 16.29 10.60
C LYS A 76 -6.15 15.24 9.50
N VAL A 77 -5.07 14.77 8.89
CA VAL A 77 -5.11 13.70 7.87
C VAL A 77 -5.71 12.44 8.46
N LEU A 78 -5.22 12.01 9.63
CA LEU A 78 -5.68 10.79 10.26
C LEU A 78 -7.14 10.89 10.69
N GLY A 79 -7.59 12.02 11.23
CA GLY A 79 -9.00 12.22 11.57
C GLY A 79 -9.92 12.19 10.36
N GLN A 80 -9.44 12.64 9.19
CA GLN A 80 -10.19 12.54 7.94
C GLN A 80 -10.23 11.10 7.39
N MET A 81 -9.17 10.32 7.57
CA MET A 81 -9.10 8.93 7.12
C MET A 81 -9.84 7.96 8.07
N LEU A 82 -9.70 8.16 9.37
CA LEU A 82 -10.20 7.31 10.46
C LEU A 82 -11.47 7.90 11.09
N GLN A 83 -12.46 8.23 10.25
CA GLN A 83 -13.68 8.88 10.72
C GLN A 83 -14.45 8.00 11.72
N GLY A 84 -14.76 8.59 12.87
CA GLY A 84 -15.46 7.92 13.97
C GLY A 84 -14.53 7.24 14.97
N THR A 85 -13.22 7.25 14.74
CA THR A 85 -12.22 6.81 15.72
C THR A 85 -12.05 7.89 16.80
N PRO A 86 -12.00 7.53 18.10
CA PRO A 86 -11.77 8.49 19.17
C PRO A 86 -10.43 9.23 19.02
N GLU A 87 -10.38 10.50 19.39
CA GLU A 87 -9.20 11.36 19.23
C GLU A 87 -7.95 10.78 19.90
N HIS A 88 -8.06 10.29 21.14
CA HIS A 88 -6.93 9.66 21.84
C HIS A 88 -6.38 8.41 21.13
N VAL A 89 -7.20 7.70 20.34
CA VAL A 89 -6.74 6.57 19.52
C VAL A 89 -6.01 7.08 18.28
N ILE A 90 -6.50 8.15 17.65
CA ILE A 90 -5.81 8.82 16.53
C ILE A 90 -4.43 9.32 16.98
N GLU A 91 -4.36 9.96 18.15
CA GLU A 91 -3.10 10.40 18.74
C GLU A 91 -2.15 9.23 19.03
N ALA A 92 -2.65 8.14 19.59
CA ALA A 92 -1.83 6.94 19.84
C ALA A 92 -1.25 6.36 18.53
N ILE A 93 -2.05 6.30 17.47
CA ILE A 93 -1.57 5.88 16.13
C ILE A 93 -0.52 6.87 15.62
N ALA A 94 -0.78 8.17 15.68
CA ALA A 94 0.16 9.19 15.24
C ALA A 94 1.50 9.10 15.98
N LEU A 95 1.48 8.87 17.30
CA LEU A 95 2.67 8.67 18.12
C LEU A 95 3.45 7.42 17.68
N GLN A 96 2.76 6.29 17.49
CA GLN A 96 3.38 5.02 17.09
C GLN A 96 4.15 5.12 15.77
N TYR A 97 3.65 5.94 14.83
CA TYR A 97 4.21 6.08 13.50
C TYR A 97 5.14 7.29 13.33
N SER A 98 5.37 8.10 14.36
CA SER A 98 6.23 9.30 14.31
C SER A 98 7.52 9.13 15.12
N PRO A 99 8.41 8.18 14.76
CA PRO A 99 9.68 7.98 15.47
C PRO A 99 10.58 9.22 15.33
N ALA A 100 11.18 9.65 16.44
CA ALA A 100 12.00 10.87 16.52
C ALA A 100 13.27 10.78 15.64
N GLU A 101 13.71 9.56 15.33
CA GLU A 101 14.86 9.27 14.47
C GLU A 101 14.68 9.80 13.03
N GLN A 102 13.43 10.03 12.60
CA GLN A 102 13.11 10.61 11.29
C GLN A 102 13.26 12.14 11.25
N GLY A 103 13.55 12.77 12.39
CA GLY A 103 13.84 14.20 12.51
C GLY A 103 12.74 15.07 11.89
N THR A 104 13.13 16.03 11.05
CA THR A 104 12.19 16.97 10.39
C THR A 104 11.20 16.29 9.46
N THR A 105 11.42 15.02 9.08
CA THR A 105 10.53 14.27 8.19
C THR A 105 9.54 13.37 8.92
N GLN A 106 9.63 13.26 10.25
CA GLN A 106 8.89 12.28 11.04
C GLN A 106 7.38 12.25 10.77
N TYR A 107 6.75 13.40 10.58
CA TYR A 107 5.30 13.46 10.37
C TYR A 107 4.92 13.14 8.92
N ARG A 108 5.75 13.51 7.93
CA ARG A 108 5.55 13.08 6.53
C ARG A 108 5.73 11.57 6.40
N TRP A 109 6.78 11.05 7.05
CA TRP A 109 7.05 9.62 7.13
C TRP A 109 5.88 8.89 7.79
N ALA A 110 5.37 9.40 8.92
CA ALA A 110 4.21 8.83 9.60
C ALA A 110 2.97 8.78 8.69
N MET A 111 2.66 9.88 7.98
CA MET A 111 1.55 9.89 7.03
C MET A 111 1.69 8.80 5.97
N GLU A 112 2.89 8.68 5.40
CA GLU A 112 3.18 7.71 4.33
C GLU A 112 3.02 6.27 4.82
N GLN A 113 3.64 5.93 5.96
CA GLN A 113 3.59 4.59 6.53
C GLN A 113 2.17 4.20 6.99
N ILE A 114 1.41 5.13 7.60
CA ILE A 114 0.03 4.84 8.00
C ILE A 114 -0.85 4.57 6.78
N ILE A 115 -0.71 5.36 5.71
CA ILE A 115 -1.48 5.17 4.49
C ILE A 115 -1.08 3.86 3.80
N SER A 116 0.22 3.54 3.75
CA SER A 116 0.75 2.26 3.25
C SER A 116 0.10 1.07 3.93
N ASP A 117 0.14 1.06 5.25
CA ASP A 117 -0.35 -0.03 6.08
C ASP A 117 -1.87 -0.18 5.96
N MET A 118 -2.59 0.93 6.07
CA MET A 118 -4.06 0.93 6.04
C MET A 118 -4.63 0.50 4.70
N LEU A 119 -4.04 0.94 3.59
CA LEU A 119 -4.63 0.72 2.27
C LEU A 119 -4.14 -0.55 1.58
N ILE A 120 -2.91 -0.99 1.85
CA ILE A 120 -2.27 -2.08 1.13
C ILE A 120 -1.66 -3.10 2.09
N ALA A 121 -0.61 -2.73 2.82
CA ALA A 121 0.30 -3.71 3.42
C ALA A 121 -0.40 -4.61 4.46
N CYS A 122 -1.19 -4.05 5.40
CA CYS A 122 -1.89 -4.86 6.39
C CYS A 122 -2.94 -5.79 5.76
N GLY A 123 -3.61 -5.35 4.70
CA GLY A 123 -4.58 -6.19 3.98
C GLY A 123 -3.91 -7.36 3.27
N VAL A 124 -2.76 -7.11 2.62
CA VAL A 124 -1.93 -8.16 2.00
C VAL A 124 -1.46 -9.17 3.05
N VAL A 125 -0.98 -8.69 4.20
CA VAL A 125 -0.53 -9.55 5.31
C VAL A 125 -1.67 -10.36 5.92
N ASP A 126 -2.87 -9.78 6.12
CA ASP A 126 -4.03 -10.52 6.64
C ASP A 126 -4.44 -11.62 5.67
N VAL A 127 -4.53 -11.35 4.36
CA VAL A 127 -4.83 -12.40 3.37
C VAL A 127 -3.76 -13.49 3.36
N ALA A 128 -2.48 -13.13 3.36
CA ALA A 128 -1.37 -14.08 3.42
C ALA A 128 -1.46 -14.98 4.67
N GLN A 129 -1.74 -14.39 5.83
CA GLN A 129 -1.89 -15.13 7.08
C GLN A 129 -3.09 -16.09 7.02
N ARG A 130 -4.24 -15.64 6.51
CA ARG A 130 -5.46 -16.44 6.43
C ARG A 130 -5.31 -17.63 5.50
N GLU A 131 -4.69 -17.43 4.33
CA GLU A 131 -4.39 -18.52 3.40
C GLU A 131 -3.40 -19.53 4.02
N SER A 132 -2.39 -19.04 4.74
CA SER A 132 -1.47 -19.92 5.47
C SER A 132 -2.18 -20.71 6.59
N GLU A 133 -3.10 -20.09 7.34
CA GLU A 133 -3.93 -20.76 8.35
C GLU A 133 -4.84 -21.84 7.72
N ALA A 134 -5.29 -21.60 6.49
CA ALA A 134 -6.05 -22.54 5.68
C ALA A 134 -5.18 -23.61 4.96
N GLN A 135 -3.88 -23.67 5.26
CA GLN A 135 -2.91 -24.61 4.70
C GLN A 135 -2.63 -24.45 3.20
N SER A 136 -3.02 -23.31 2.60
CA SER A 136 -2.59 -22.93 1.25
C SER A 136 -1.09 -22.59 1.23
N PRO A 137 -0.32 -22.96 0.19
CA PRO A 137 1.05 -22.46 0.02
C PRO A 137 1.06 -20.93 -0.17
N VAL A 138 1.86 -20.23 0.64
CA VAL A 138 1.95 -18.76 0.58
C VAL A 138 3.39 -18.34 0.31
N TYR A 139 3.57 -17.56 -0.76
CA TYR A 139 4.81 -16.90 -1.10
C TYR A 139 4.60 -15.39 -0.94
N ALA A 140 5.36 -14.77 -0.04
CA ALA A 140 5.25 -13.34 0.25
C ALA A 140 6.54 -12.61 -0.16
N TYR A 141 6.41 -11.40 -0.71
CA TYR A 141 7.55 -10.53 -0.98
C TYR A 141 7.32 -9.08 -0.54
N THR A 142 8.43 -8.40 -0.25
CA THR A 142 8.48 -6.94 -0.10
C THR A 142 9.44 -6.38 -1.14
N PHE A 143 8.95 -5.48 -1.99
CA PHE A 143 9.76 -4.84 -3.01
C PHE A 143 10.33 -3.51 -2.50
N ALA A 144 11.64 -3.50 -2.25
CA ALA A 144 12.34 -2.40 -1.57
C ALA A 144 13.35 -1.66 -2.45
N TYR A 145 13.33 -1.89 -3.77
CA TYR A 145 14.25 -1.22 -4.68
C TYR A 145 13.59 0.01 -5.33
N ARG A 146 14.15 1.21 -5.12
CA ARG A 146 13.70 2.43 -5.80
C ARG A 146 14.30 2.49 -7.22
N PRO A 147 13.51 2.41 -8.30
CA PRO A 147 14.02 2.63 -9.64
C PRO A 147 14.70 4.01 -9.75
N ARG A 148 15.90 4.06 -10.36
CA ARG A 148 16.71 5.29 -10.40
C ARG A 148 16.03 6.45 -11.11
N LYS A 149 15.12 6.13 -12.03
CA LYS A 149 14.51 7.09 -12.95
C LYS A 149 13.02 7.27 -12.72
N LEU A 150 12.59 7.13 -11.48
CA LEU A 150 11.26 7.58 -11.08
C LEU A 150 11.17 9.11 -11.20
N SER A 151 10.09 9.59 -11.80
CA SER A 151 9.78 11.03 -11.86
C SER A 151 9.23 11.58 -10.54
N SER A 152 8.91 10.70 -9.58
CA SER A 152 8.42 11.10 -8.27
C SER A 152 9.55 11.67 -7.40
N PRO A 153 9.25 12.57 -6.46
CA PRO A 153 10.21 13.10 -5.49
C PRO A 153 10.95 11.98 -4.73
N GLU A 154 12.19 12.22 -4.33
CA GLU A 154 13.05 11.22 -3.66
C GLU A 154 12.42 10.67 -2.37
N TRP A 155 11.73 11.52 -1.61
CA TRP A 155 11.09 11.15 -0.36
C TRP A 155 10.03 10.05 -0.48
N THR A 156 9.54 9.79 -1.69
CA THR A 156 8.53 8.75 -1.97
C THR A 156 9.06 7.32 -1.88
N GLY A 157 10.37 7.14 -1.69
CA GLY A 157 10.95 5.81 -1.48
C GLY A 157 10.64 4.84 -2.62
N VAL A 158 9.92 3.75 -2.35
CA VAL A 158 9.48 2.79 -3.37
C VAL A 158 7.96 2.86 -3.50
N PRO A 159 7.42 3.75 -4.35
CA PRO A 159 5.98 3.98 -4.43
C PRO A 159 5.22 2.78 -4.99
N HIS A 160 3.92 2.71 -4.67
CA HIS A 160 2.97 1.71 -5.19
C HIS A 160 3.16 1.43 -6.69
N GLY A 161 3.29 0.16 -7.05
CA GLY A 161 3.45 -0.32 -8.42
C GLY A 161 4.87 -0.22 -8.99
N SER A 162 5.87 0.20 -8.21
CA SER A 162 7.27 0.24 -8.66
C SER A 162 7.81 -1.14 -9.05
N ASP A 163 7.32 -2.20 -8.42
CA ASP A 163 7.67 -3.60 -8.70
C ASP A 163 7.19 -4.06 -10.08
N LEU A 164 6.09 -3.51 -10.59
CA LEU A 164 5.53 -3.84 -11.91
C LEU A 164 6.50 -3.56 -13.07
N LEU A 165 7.34 -2.53 -12.93
CA LEU A 165 8.39 -2.20 -13.91
C LEU A 165 9.39 -3.37 -14.06
N PHE A 166 9.69 -4.04 -12.95
CA PHE A 166 10.62 -5.16 -12.91
C PHE A 166 9.93 -6.47 -13.28
N LEU A 167 8.67 -6.64 -12.88
CA LEU A 167 7.84 -7.79 -13.22
C LEU A 167 7.62 -7.94 -14.72
N PHE A 168 7.27 -6.85 -15.41
CA PHE A 168 7.01 -6.90 -16.85
C PHE A 168 8.23 -6.59 -17.72
N GLY A 169 9.38 -6.30 -17.10
CA GLY A 169 10.56 -5.79 -17.80
C GLY A 169 10.29 -4.50 -18.56
N THR A 170 9.24 -3.77 -18.18
CA THR A 170 8.83 -2.53 -18.82
C THR A 170 9.68 -1.39 -18.32
N GLN A 171 10.36 -0.73 -19.25
CA GLN A 171 10.98 0.56 -18.97
C GLN A 171 9.82 1.54 -18.72
N ALA A 172 9.77 2.14 -17.52
CA ALA A 172 8.77 3.16 -17.21
C ALA A 172 8.71 4.21 -18.33
N ALA A 173 7.51 4.73 -18.59
CA ALA A 173 7.19 5.70 -19.63
C ALA A 173 8.34 6.70 -19.90
N GLY A 174 9.10 6.45 -20.95
CA GLY A 174 10.25 7.26 -21.32
C GLY A 174 11.49 6.41 -21.55
N ASN A 175 11.56 5.74 -22.71
CA ASN A 175 12.75 5.33 -23.47
C ASN A 175 14.12 5.30 -22.74
N GLN A 176 14.21 4.62 -21.59
CA GLN A 176 15.39 4.69 -20.73
C GLN A 176 15.77 3.32 -20.21
N ASN A 177 16.97 2.89 -20.61
CA ASN A 177 17.50 1.58 -20.30
C ASN A 177 17.79 1.41 -18.81
N PHE A 178 17.36 0.27 -18.27
CA PHE A 178 17.82 -0.27 -16.99
C PHE A 178 19.36 -0.32 -16.93
N THR A 179 19.92 -0.10 -15.75
CA THR A 179 21.28 -0.56 -15.46
C THR A 179 21.36 -2.07 -15.59
N GLU A 180 22.58 -2.59 -15.69
CA GLU A 180 22.83 -4.02 -15.55
C GLU A 180 22.25 -4.59 -14.25
N ALA A 181 22.37 -3.86 -13.13
CA ALA A 181 21.79 -4.25 -11.84
C ALA A 181 20.25 -4.28 -11.87
N GLU A 182 19.59 -3.25 -12.42
CA GLU A 182 18.13 -3.21 -12.59
C GLU A 182 17.64 -4.32 -13.54
N ALA A 183 18.38 -4.60 -14.61
CA ALA A 183 18.06 -5.68 -15.53
C ALA A 183 18.23 -7.06 -14.88
N ALA A 184 19.25 -7.24 -14.05
CA ALA A 184 19.43 -8.46 -13.26
C ALA A 184 18.30 -8.65 -12.23
N LEU A 185 17.90 -7.58 -11.55
CA LEU A 185 16.75 -7.58 -10.64
C LEU A 185 15.46 -7.93 -11.39
N SER A 186 15.20 -7.30 -12.53
CA SER A 186 14.00 -7.58 -13.34
C SER A 186 13.95 -9.03 -13.81
N ARG A 187 15.07 -9.59 -14.30
CA ARG A 187 15.14 -11.03 -14.63
C ARG A 187 14.83 -11.92 -13.44
N ARG A 188 15.28 -11.56 -12.24
CA ARG A 188 15.01 -12.32 -11.02
C ARG A 188 13.53 -12.25 -10.62
N VAL A 189 12.91 -11.07 -10.69
CA VAL A 189 11.47 -10.90 -10.41
C VAL A 189 10.63 -11.69 -11.41
N MET A 190 10.91 -11.56 -12.72
CA MET A 190 10.26 -12.36 -13.77
C MET A 190 10.40 -13.86 -13.52
N TRP A 191 11.59 -14.31 -13.12
CA TRP A 191 11.82 -15.72 -12.82
C TRP A 191 10.97 -16.20 -11.64
N TYR A 192 10.94 -15.47 -10.52
CA TYR A 192 10.09 -15.85 -9.37
C TYR A 192 8.61 -15.96 -9.76
N TRP A 193 8.08 -14.99 -10.52
CA TRP A 193 6.69 -15.01 -10.97
C TRP A 193 6.41 -16.13 -11.97
N ALA A 194 7.34 -16.41 -12.89
CA ALA A 194 7.19 -17.50 -13.86
C ALA A 194 7.24 -18.89 -13.18
N GLU A 195 8.12 -19.08 -12.18
CA GLU A 195 8.19 -20.32 -11.41
C GLU A 195 6.93 -20.52 -10.56
N PHE A 196 6.43 -19.47 -9.93
CA PHE A 196 5.15 -19.53 -9.21
C PHE A 196 4.01 -19.89 -10.16
N ALA A 197 3.91 -19.26 -11.34
CA ALA A 197 2.90 -19.62 -12.33
C ALA A 197 3.03 -21.07 -12.83
N ARG A 198 4.27 -21.60 -12.90
CA ARG A 198 4.55 -22.96 -13.38
C ARG A 198 4.18 -24.03 -12.36
N SER A 199 4.41 -23.79 -11.07
CA SER A 199 4.31 -24.87 -10.07
C SER A 199 3.67 -24.52 -8.73
N GLY A 200 3.24 -23.28 -8.51
CA GLY A 200 2.80 -22.81 -7.19
C GLY A 200 3.97 -22.80 -6.21
#